data_AF-A0AAD6YJ56-F1
#
_entry.id   AF-A0AAD6YJ56-F1
#
_cell.length_a   1.000
_cell.length_b   1.000
_cell.length_c   1.000
_cell.angle_alpha   90.00
_cell.angle_beta   90.00
_cell.angle_gamma   90.00
#
_symmetry.space_group_name_H-M   'P 1'
#
loop_
_entity.id
_entity.type
_entity.pdbx_description
1 polymer ?
#
loop_
_entity_poly.entity_id
_entity_poly.type
_entity_poly.pdbx_seq_one_letter_code
_entity_poly.pdbx_strand_id
1 'polypeptide(L)'
;SVPEGDIGRVLEILKIYIFTFAGTSHQNYMRYMLDLYALLQYECSPALKLTLLNNYLFNLRDEIGNFRRGGEFDDQHYRQVIAPNVLHFLKLKENVEAAFDLKRRSKSHTSPHLRDETRVLLQMYREDELHSFRSGRSMGHAAVNRFERGYENLQDGKLAEFLKRS
;
A
#
# COMPACT_ATOMS: atom_id res chain seq x y z
N SER A 1 -2.89 17.97 -9.74
CA SER A 1 -3.82 16.94 -10.24
C SER A 1 -3.08 15.94 -11.11
N VAL A 2 -3.38 14.64 -10.97
CA VAL A 2 -2.89 13.62 -11.92
C VAL A 2 -3.76 13.73 -13.19
N PRO A 3 -3.17 13.86 -14.40
CA PRO A 3 -3.94 14.08 -15.61
C PRO A 3 -4.84 12.89 -15.95
N GLU A 4 -5.99 13.21 -16.53
CA GLU A 4 -6.99 12.27 -17.02
C GLU A 4 -6.36 11.25 -17.99
N GLY A 5 -6.39 9.96 -17.64
CA GLY A 5 -5.86 8.89 -18.50
C GLY A 5 -4.66 8.11 -17.96
N ASP A 6 -4.07 8.46 -16.81
CA ASP A 6 -2.86 7.78 -16.31
C ASP A 6 -3.16 6.44 -15.57
N ILE A 7 -4.27 5.77 -15.90
CA ILE A 7 -4.63 4.44 -15.37
C ILE A 7 -3.59 3.39 -15.77
N GLY A 8 -2.98 3.53 -16.95
CA GLY A 8 -1.87 2.67 -17.39
C GLY A 8 -0.70 2.66 -16.41
N ARG A 9 -0.49 3.76 -15.68
CA ARG A 9 0.56 3.89 -14.68
C ARG A 9 0.32 3.07 -13.42
N VAL A 10 -0.91 2.69 -13.11
CA VAL A 10 -1.21 1.79 -11.99
C VAL A 10 -0.55 0.43 -12.22
N LEU A 11 -0.60 -0.10 -13.46
CA LEU A 11 0.07 -1.34 -13.81
C LEU A 11 1.60 -1.20 -13.79
N GLU A 12 2.14 -0.06 -14.25
CA GLU A 12 3.58 0.19 -14.18
C GLU A 12 4.07 0.33 -12.73
N ILE A 13 3.32 1.00 -11.87
CA ILE A 13 3.59 1.09 -10.43
C ILE A 13 3.49 -0.29 -9.78
N LEU A 14 2.51 -1.10 -10.18
CA LEU A 14 2.34 -2.47 -9.68
C LEU A 14 3.56 -3.33 -9.99
N LYS A 15 4.11 -3.24 -11.22
CA LYS A 15 5.35 -3.93 -11.61
C LYS A 15 6.52 -3.52 -10.70
N ILE A 16 6.70 -2.21 -10.48
CA ILE A 16 7.77 -1.70 -9.61
C ILE A 16 7.61 -2.25 -8.19
N TYR A 17 6.38 -2.28 -7.66
CA TYR A 17 6.12 -2.82 -6.33
C TYR A 17 6.33 -4.33 -6.24
N ILE A 18 6.00 -5.11 -7.27
CA ILE A 18 6.28 -6.56 -7.31
C ILE A 18 7.78 -6.80 -7.09
N PHE A 19 8.64 -6.16 -7.88
CA PHE A 19 10.09 -6.27 -7.72
C PHE A 19 10.54 -5.76 -6.35
N THR A 20 10.10 -4.57 -5.95
CA THR A 20 10.49 -3.98 -4.66
C THR A 20 10.15 -4.87 -3.47
N PHE A 21 8.95 -5.46 -3.43
CA PHE A 21 8.53 -6.35 -2.35
C PHE A 21 9.19 -7.73 -2.44
N ALA A 22 9.47 -8.24 -3.65
CA ALA A 22 10.22 -9.48 -3.83
C ALA A 22 11.62 -9.41 -3.20
N GLY A 23 12.22 -8.21 -3.15
CA GLY A 23 13.50 -7.93 -2.49
C GLY A 23 13.43 -7.70 -0.97
N THR A 24 12.23 -7.73 -0.38
CA THR A 24 12.02 -7.57 1.08
C THR A 24 11.76 -8.90 1.77
N SER A 25 11.64 -8.90 3.11
CA SER A 25 11.11 -10.04 3.87
C SER A 25 9.58 -10.17 3.78
N HIS A 26 8.87 -9.20 3.20
CA HIS A 26 7.41 -9.14 3.18
C HIS A 26 6.79 -9.85 1.96
N GLN A 27 6.97 -11.18 1.89
CA GLN A 27 6.57 -11.99 0.73
C GLN A 27 5.06 -12.00 0.46
N ASN A 28 4.23 -11.78 1.47
CA ASN A 28 2.77 -11.76 1.31
C ASN A 28 2.33 -10.64 0.35
N TYR A 29 2.91 -9.44 0.48
CA TYR A 29 2.59 -8.32 -0.41
C TYR A 29 3.04 -8.60 -1.84
N MET A 30 4.24 -9.17 -2.03
CA MET A 30 4.70 -9.60 -3.35
C MET A 30 3.70 -10.57 -4.00
N ARG A 31 3.23 -11.58 -3.25
CA ARG A 31 2.25 -12.55 -3.75
C ARG A 31 0.93 -11.89 -4.14
N TYR A 32 0.36 -11.05 -3.27
CA TYR A 32 -0.88 -10.33 -3.59
C TYR A 32 -0.75 -9.46 -4.83
N MET A 33 0.40 -8.79 -5.01
CA MET A 33 0.62 -7.94 -6.17
C MET A 33 0.83 -8.75 -7.46
N LEU A 34 1.48 -9.92 -7.39
CA LEU A 34 1.58 -10.87 -8.51
C LEU A 34 0.21 -11.43 -8.89
N ASP A 35 -0.58 -11.87 -7.92
CA ASP A 35 -1.95 -12.38 -8.12
C ASP A 35 -2.82 -11.28 -8.77
N LEU A 36 -2.76 -10.04 -8.26
CA LEU A 36 -3.48 -8.90 -8.83
C LEU A 36 -3.02 -8.56 -10.25
N TYR A 37 -1.71 -8.57 -10.51
CA TYR A 37 -1.17 -8.31 -11.84
C TYR A 37 -1.61 -9.39 -12.83
N ALA A 38 -1.54 -10.67 -12.44
CA ALA A 38 -1.98 -11.79 -13.26
C ALA A 38 -3.48 -11.69 -13.59
N LEU A 39 -4.31 -11.42 -12.57
CA LEU A 39 -5.74 -11.20 -12.71
C LEU A 39 -6.03 -10.08 -13.73
N LEU A 40 -5.39 -8.92 -13.58
CA LEU A 40 -5.61 -7.77 -14.47
C LEU A 40 -5.06 -7.97 -15.88
N GLN A 41 -3.98 -8.74 -16.03
CA GLN A 41 -3.29 -8.88 -17.32
C GLN A 41 -3.80 -10.04 -18.16
N TYR A 42 -4.18 -11.15 -17.53
CA TYR A 42 -4.44 -12.41 -18.21
C TYR A 42 -5.85 -12.97 -17.97
N GLU A 43 -6.49 -12.65 -16.85
CA GLU A 43 -7.77 -13.29 -16.48
C GLU A 43 -8.99 -12.36 -16.67
N CYS A 44 -8.83 -11.05 -16.51
CA CYS A 44 -9.93 -10.10 -16.67
C CYS A 44 -10.30 -9.88 -18.14
N SER A 45 -11.61 -9.88 -18.43
CA SER A 45 -12.10 -9.35 -19.71
C SER A 45 -11.72 -7.86 -19.85
N PRO A 46 -11.56 -7.33 -21.07
CA PRO A 46 -11.21 -5.92 -21.26
C PRO A 46 -12.15 -4.96 -20.53
N ALA A 47 -13.46 -5.26 -20.53
CA ALA A 47 -14.47 -4.48 -19.83
C ALA A 47 -14.34 -4.56 -18.30
N LEU A 48 -14.08 -5.75 -17.74
CA LEU A 48 -13.86 -5.92 -16.30
C LEU A 48 -12.56 -5.27 -15.85
N LYS A 49 -11.47 -5.43 -16.61
CA LYS A 49 -10.17 -4.77 -16.35
C LYS A 49 -10.33 -3.25 -16.29
N LEU A 50 -10.99 -2.66 -17.31
CA LEU A 50 -11.26 -1.23 -17.34
C LEU A 50 -12.13 -0.80 -16.15
N THR A 51 -13.15 -1.59 -15.80
CA THR A 51 -14.02 -1.32 -14.65
C THR A 51 -13.23 -1.35 -13.34
N LEU A 52 -12.43 -2.38 -13.10
CA LEU A 52 -11.61 -2.51 -11.89
C LEU A 52 -10.60 -1.37 -11.80
N LEU A 53 -9.89 -1.10 -12.88
CA LEU A 53 -8.88 -0.04 -12.93
C LEU A 53 -9.49 1.35 -12.77
N ASN A 54 -10.65 1.62 -13.36
CA ASN A 54 -11.38 2.88 -13.17
C ASN A 54 -11.77 3.08 -11.70
N ASN A 55 -12.06 2.00 -10.96
CA ASN A 55 -12.45 2.04 -9.55
C ASN A 55 -11.29 1.84 -8.58
N TYR A 56 -10.07 1.60 -9.08
CA TYR A 56 -8.86 1.43 -8.26
C TYR A 56 -8.37 2.83 -7.85
N LEU A 57 -8.55 3.16 -6.56
CA LEU A 57 -8.55 4.51 -5.94
C LEU A 57 -9.93 5.19 -5.95
N PHE A 58 -10.82 4.70 -5.08
CA PHE A 58 -12.06 5.34 -4.61
C PHE A 58 -12.87 6.11 -5.66
N ASN A 59 -13.70 5.39 -6.43
CA ASN A 59 -14.89 5.99 -7.04
C ASN A 59 -16.09 5.77 -6.13
N LEU A 60 -16.38 6.72 -5.26
CA LEU A 60 -17.71 6.83 -4.69
C LEU A 60 -18.60 7.49 -5.76
N ARG A 61 -19.47 6.68 -6.37
CA ARG A 61 -20.53 7.21 -7.24
C ARG A 61 -21.34 8.23 -6.46
N ASP A 62 -21.68 9.35 -7.09
CA ASP A 62 -22.74 10.20 -6.56
C ASP A 62 -24.13 9.61 -6.86
N GLU A 63 -25.17 10.23 -6.28
CA GLU A 63 -26.57 9.78 -6.34
C GLU A 63 -27.14 9.71 -7.77
N ILE A 64 -26.43 10.25 -8.77
CA ILE A 64 -26.81 10.26 -10.19
C ILE A 64 -26.00 9.21 -11.00
N GLY A 65 -25.06 8.51 -10.36
CA GLY A 65 -24.33 7.41 -10.98
C GLY A 65 -23.12 7.82 -11.82
N ASN A 66 -22.60 9.04 -11.66
CA ASN A 66 -21.42 9.51 -12.38
C ASN A 66 -20.12 9.13 -11.65
N PHE A 67 -19.06 8.85 -12.42
CA PHE A 67 -17.73 8.56 -11.89
C PHE A 67 -17.06 9.86 -11.41
N ARG A 68 -16.98 10.07 -10.09
CA ARG A 68 -16.21 11.17 -9.52
C ARG A 68 -14.74 10.79 -9.43
N ARG A 69 -13.91 11.42 -10.26
CA ARG A 69 -12.45 11.40 -10.13
C ARG A 69 -12.09 11.79 -8.70
N GLY A 70 -11.18 11.04 -8.06
CA GLY A 70 -10.70 11.30 -6.71
C GLY A 70 -10.41 12.79 -6.48
N GLY A 71 -11.28 13.42 -5.69
CA GLY A 71 -11.15 14.83 -5.31
C GLY A 71 -9.94 15.05 -4.40
N GLU A 72 -9.58 16.31 -4.20
CA GLU A 72 -8.58 16.67 -3.21
C GLU A 72 -9.07 16.30 -1.81
N PHE A 73 -8.14 16.00 -0.89
CA PHE A 73 -8.48 15.59 0.47
C PHE A 73 -9.24 16.69 1.24
N ASP A 74 -9.21 17.93 0.77
CA ASP A 74 -9.94 19.06 1.33
C ASP A 74 -11.24 19.40 0.55
N ASP A 75 -11.60 18.62 -0.46
CA ASP A 75 -12.77 18.92 -1.27
C ASP A 75 -14.05 18.82 -0.43
N GLN A 76 -15.07 19.57 -0.83
CA GLN A 76 -16.34 19.70 -0.13
C GLN A 76 -16.97 18.33 0.16
N HIS A 77 -16.92 17.40 -0.79
CA HIS A 77 -17.45 16.05 -0.59
C HIS A 77 -16.67 15.29 0.48
N TYR A 78 -15.34 15.39 0.51
CA TYR A 78 -14.53 14.74 1.54
C TYR A 78 -14.87 15.32 2.93
N ARG A 79 -14.93 16.65 3.05
CA ARG A 79 -15.22 17.32 4.33
C ARG A 79 -16.64 17.08 4.84
N GLN A 80 -17.63 17.08 3.96
CA GLN A 80 -19.04 17.07 4.36
C GLN A 80 -19.64 15.67 4.38
N VAL A 81 -19.14 14.73 3.59
CA VAL A 81 -19.71 13.40 3.46
C VAL A 81 -18.78 12.33 4.02
N ILE A 82 -17.49 12.35 3.65
CA ILE A 82 -16.58 11.27 4.05
C ILE A 82 -16.15 11.45 5.50
N ALA A 83 -15.55 12.59 5.84
CA ALA A 83 -14.96 12.85 7.16
C ALA A 83 -15.94 12.62 8.32
N PRO A 84 -17.21 13.09 8.27
CA PRO A 84 -18.16 12.84 9.36
C PRO A 84 -18.58 11.36 9.45
N ASN A 85 -18.54 10.63 8.34
CA ASN A 85 -18.97 9.24 8.25
C ASN A 85 -17.82 8.22 8.40
N VAL A 86 -16.57 8.65 8.54
CA VAL A 86 -15.41 7.74 8.75
C VAL A 86 -15.66 6.77 9.89
N LEU A 87 -16.25 7.23 10.99
CA LEU A 87 -16.57 6.36 12.13
C LEU A 87 -17.57 5.26 11.76
N HIS A 88 -18.57 5.57 10.92
CA HIS A 88 -19.53 4.59 10.42
C HIS A 88 -18.88 3.60 9.47
N PHE A 89 -17.98 4.03 8.58
CA PHE A 89 -17.24 3.14 7.69
C PHE A 89 -16.33 2.17 8.47
N LEU A 90 -15.69 2.64 9.54
CA LEU A 90 -14.89 1.78 10.42
C LEU A 90 -15.77 0.71 11.11
N LYS A 91 -16.97 1.09 11.56
CA LYS A 91 -17.93 0.15 12.16
C LYS A 91 -18.56 -0.78 11.14
N LEU A 92 -18.78 -0.34 9.90
CA LEU A 92 -19.34 -1.16 8.82
C LEU A 92 -18.49 -2.41 8.61
N LYS A 93 -17.16 -2.27 8.63
CA LYS A 93 -16.24 -3.40 8.58
C LYS A 93 -16.51 -4.38 9.73
N GLU A 94 -16.61 -3.89 10.96
CA GLU A 94 -16.86 -4.73 12.14
C GLU A 94 -18.23 -5.42 12.07
N ASN A 95 -19.25 -4.73 11.53
CA ASN A 95 -20.59 -5.27 11.33
C ASN A 95 -20.62 -6.37 10.26
N VAL A 96 -19.89 -6.18 9.15
CA VAL A 96 -19.77 -7.19 8.10
C VAL A 96 -18.99 -8.40 8.63
N GLU A 97 -17.88 -8.19 9.33
CA GLU A 97 -17.14 -9.28 9.97
C GLU A 97 -18.03 -10.07 10.94
N ALA A 98 -18.87 -9.39 11.74
CA ALA A 98 -19.83 -10.04 12.65
C ALA A 98 -20.94 -10.79 11.89
N ALA A 99 -21.49 -10.22 10.82
CA ALA A 99 -22.57 -10.84 10.04
C ALA A 99 -22.15 -12.14 9.34
N PHE A 100 -20.87 -12.28 9.03
CA PHE A 100 -20.29 -13.48 8.42
C PHE A 100 -19.58 -14.40 9.43
N ASP A 101 -19.81 -14.21 10.74
CA ASP A 101 -19.16 -14.95 11.83
C ASP A 101 -17.61 -14.99 11.73
N LEU A 102 -17.01 -13.96 11.13
CA LEU A 102 -15.57 -13.85 11.01
C LEU A 102 -14.98 -13.46 12.36
N LYS A 103 -13.98 -14.22 12.83
CA LYS A 103 -13.28 -13.90 14.07
C LYS A 103 -12.62 -12.53 13.98
N ARG A 104 -13.01 -11.61 14.87
CA ARG A 104 -12.38 -10.29 15.02
C ARG A 104 -10.89 -10.49 15.28
N ARG A 105 -10.04 -9.94 14.40
CA ARG A 105 -8.59 -9.94 14.65
C ARG A 105 -8.25 -9.00 15.79
N SER A 106 -7.45 -9.48 16.75
CA SER A 106 -6.87 -8.65 17.79
C SER A 106 -6.06 -7.51 17.17
N LYS A 107 -6.37 -6.27 17.58
CA LYS A 107 -5.53 -5.08 17.33
C LYS A 107 -4.56 -4.82 18.48
N SER A 108 -4.49 -5.73 19.44
CA SER A 108 -3.63 -5.58 20.61
C SER A 108 -2.19 -5.81 20.19
N HIS A 109 -1.43 -4.73 20.13
CA HIS A 109 0.02 -4.78 20.03
C HIS A 109 0.55 -4.72 21.46
N THR A 110 1.32 -5.73 21.86
CA THR A 110 2.15 -5.63 23.07
C THR A 110 3.14 -4.51 22.80
N SER A 111 2.94 -3.35 23.41
CA SER A 111 3.90 -2.25 23.27
C SER A 111 5.21 -2.71 23.92
N PRO A 112 6.31 -2.78 23.16
CA PRO A 112 7.61 -3.06 23.77
C PRO A 112 7.90 -1.99 24.82
N HIS A 113 8.58 -2.33 25.91
CA HIS A 113 9.04 -1.33 26.86
C HIS A 113 10.22 -0.57 26.25
N LEU A 114 9.93 0.45 25.44
CA LEU A 114 10.90 1.17 24.60
C LEU A 114 11.81 2.16 25.36
N ARG A 115 11.89 2.10 26.70
CA ARG A 115 12.56 3.14 27.50
C ARG A 115 14.06 3.21 27.23
N ASP A 116 14.71 2.06 27.10
CA ASP A 116 16.15 2.00 26.83
C ASP A 116 16.45 2.41 25.38
N GLU A 117 15.61 2.01 24.43
CA GLU A 117 15.73 2.42 23.02
C GLU A 117 15.51 3.93 22.87
N THR A 118 14.57 4.52 23.61
CA THR A 118 14.34 5.97 23.64
C THR A 118 15.56 6.71 24.19
N ARG A 119 16.22 6.16 25.23
CA ARG A 119 17.44 6.74 25.80
C ARG A 119 18.57 6.74 24.78
N VAL A 120 18.78 5.63 24.08
CA VAL A 120 19.78 5.51 23.00
C VAL A 120 19.48 6.47 21.85
N LEU A 121 18.21 6.58 21.45
CA LEU A 121 17.78 7.49 20.39
C LEU A 121 18.05 8.96 20.76
N LEU A 122 17.74 9.37 21.99
CA LEU A 122 18.00 10.72 22.49
C LEU A 122 19.50 11.04 22.59
N GLN A 123 20.31 10.04 22.95
CA GLN A 123 21.76 10.16 22.96
C GLN A 123 22.28 10.39 21.54
N MET A 124 21.89 9.56 20.56
CA MET A 124 22.25 9.76 19.16
C MET A 124 21.76 11.12 18.62
N TYR A 125 20.53 11.52 18.95
CA TYR A 125 19.97 12.81 18.55
C TYR A 125 20.82 14.00 19.00
N ARG A 126 21.42 13.89 20.19
CA ARG A 126 22.32 14.89 20.76
C ARG A 126 23.70 14.84 20.12
N GLU A 127 24.29 13.65 20.03
CA GLU A 127 25.65 13.43 19.52
C GLU A 127 25.75 13.81 18.04
N ASP A 128 24.78 13.39 17.23
CA ASP A 128 24.74 13.66 15.80
C ASP A 128 24.13 15.02 15.46
N GLU A 129 23.61 15.74 16.46
CA GLU A 129 22.89 17.01 16.33
C GLU A 129 21.81 16.95 15.24
N LEU A 130 20.98 15.91 15.27
CA LEU A 130 19.93 15.67 14.26
C LEU A 130 18.97 16.86 14.09
N HIS A 131 18.86 17.72 15.10
CA HIS A 131 18.11 18.99 15.09
C HIS A 131 18.75 20.11 14.25
N SER A 132 20.03 20.00 13.92
CA SER A 132 20.77 21.00 13.15
C SER A 132 21.06 20.46 11.75
N PHE A 133 20.88 21.31 10.74
CA PHE A 133 21.31 20.97 9.39
C PHE A 133 22.84 20.93 9.32
N ARG A 134 23.39 19.81 8.85
CA ARG A 134 24.82 19.63 8.58
C ARG A 134 24.96 19.15 7.14
N SER A 135 25.58 19.97 6.29
CA SER A 135 25.86 19.59 4.91
C SER A 135 26.78 18.37 4.87
N GLY A 136 26.46 17.38 4.02
CA GLY A 136 27.24 16.15 3.88
C GLY A 136 27.09 15.11 5.00
N ARG A 137 26.15 15.30 5.95
CA ARG A 137 25.86 14.31 6.99
C ARG A 137 25.41 12.98 6.35
N SER A 138 26.07 11.89 6.71
CA SER A 138 25.72 10.52 6.34
C SER A 138 25.72 9.64 7.59
N MET A 139 24.65 8.90 7.83
CA MET A 139 24.54 7.97 8.98
C MET A 139 25.05 6.57 8.63
N GLY A 140 25.93 6.45 7.62
CA GLY A 140 26.45 5.17 7.13
C GLY A 140 25.40 4.26 6.46
N HIS A 141 24.15 4.69 6.35
CA HIS A 141 23.08 3.92 5.76
C HIS A 141 22.99 4.18 4.25
N ALA A 142 23.47 3.22 3.46
CA ALA A 142 23.11 3.11 2.05
C ALA A 142 21.80 2.32 1.94
N ALA A 143 20.78 2.91 1.32
CA ALA A 143 19.54 2.20 1.04
C ALA A 143 19.85 1.00 0.12
N VAL A 144 19.50 -0.20 0.57
CA VAL A 144 19.68 -1.41 -0.23
C VAL A 144 18.83 -1.31 -1.49
N ASN A 145 19.39 -1.65 -2.65
CA ASN A 145 18.65 -1.74 -3.91
C ASN A 145 17.67 -2.92 -3.87
N ARG A 146 16.48 -2.69 -3.30
CA ARG A 146 15.44 -3.72 -3.14
C ARG A 146 14.83 -4.13 -4.47
N PHE A 147 14.89 -3.27 -5.47
CA PHE A 147 14.37 -3.57 -6.80
C PHE A 147 15.22 -4.65 -7.48
N GLU A 148 16.53 -4.43 -7.56
CA GLU A 148 17.48 -5.38 -8.16
C GLU A 148 17.50 -6.72 -7.44
N ARG A 149 17.60 -6.70 -6.10
CA ARG A 149 17.48 -7.91 -5.29
C ARG A 149 16.15 -8.65 -5.51
N GLY A 150 15.08 -7.90 -5.74
CA GLY A 150 13.77 -8.46 -6.03
C GLY A 150 13.66 -9.09 -7.40
N TYR A 151 14.31 -8.49 -8.39
CA TYR A 151 14.46 -9.04 -9.73
C TYR A 151 15.23 -10.37 -9.68
N GLU A 152 16.38 -10.42 -9.02
CA GLU A 152 17.17 -11.64 -8.81
C GLU A 152 16.33 -12.73 -8.12
N ASN A 153 15.67 -12.39 -7.01
CA ASN A 153 14.82 -13.35 -6.28
C ASN A 153 13.67 -13.92 -7.12
N LEU A 154 13.08 -13.12 -8.01
CA LEU A 154 12.01 -13.58 -8.90
C LEU A 154 12.58 -14.50 -9.99
N GLN A 155 13.73 -14.15 -10.56
CA GLN A 155 14.44 -14.94 -11.56
C GLN A 155 14.95 -16.28 -11.00
N ASP A 156 15.46 -16.29 -9.76
CA ASP A 156 16.09 -17.44 -9.11
C ASP A 156 15.10 -18.51 -8.62
N GLY A 157 13.79 -18.27 -8.76
CA GLY A 157 12.79 -19.34 -8.59
C GLY A 157 11.47 -18.93 -7.97
N LYS A 158 11.33 -17.74 -7.38
CA LYS A 158 10.03 -17.31 -6.81
C LYS A 158 8.94 -17.20 -7.89
N LEU A 159 9.30 -16.76 -9.10
CA LEU A 159 8.36 -16.74 -10.21
C LEU A 159 7.97 -18.17 -10.64
N ALA A 160 8.92 -19.11 -10.66
CA ALA A 160 8.64 -20.51 -10.95
C ALA A 160 7.77 -21.18 -9.87
N GLU A 161 7.96 -20.85 -8.59
CA GLU A 161 7.09 -21.28 -7.49
C GLU A 161 5.67 -20.75 -7.68
N PHE A 162 5.53 -19.47 -8.03
CA PHE A 162 4.23 -18.84 -8.30
C PHE A 162 3.49 -19.56 -9.44
N LEU A 163 4.16 -19.79 -10.57
CA LEU A 163 3.57 -20.45 -11.74
C LEU A 163 3.19 -21.91 -11.51
N LYS A 164 3.83 -22.61 -10.57
CA LYS A 164 3.44 -23.99 -10.20
C LYS A 164 2.16 -24.05 -9.35
N ARG A 165 1.77 -22.93 -8.73
CA ARG A 165 0.61 -22.84 -7.84
C ARG A 165 -0.67 -22.47 -8.58
N SER A 166 -0.56 -21.63 -9.61
CA SER A 166 -1.65 -21.24 -10.52
C SER A 166 -2.00 -22.37 -11.47
#